data_AF-A0A1B6GF45-F1
#
_entry.id   AF-A0A1B6GF45-F1
#
_cell.length_a   1.000
_cell.length_b   1.000
_cell.length_c   1.000
_cell.angle_alpha   90.00
_cell.angle_beta   90.00
_cell.angle_gamma   90.00
#
_symmetry.space_group_name_H-M   'P 1'
#
loop_
_entity.id
_entity.type
_entity.pdbx_description
1 polymer ?
#
loop_
_entity_poly.entity_id
_entity_poly.type
_entity_poly.pdbx_seq_one_letter_code
_entity_poly.pdbx_strand_id
1 'polypeptide(L)'
;MEDKEQETSKQNGESDKTDIVYREIQCIFGWVDSLDKASLMRNLKKHNQNPSGSVECLKKRLKNYLKKNKLASANISCSDIKTLFPYYVVLDFEATCNEVNPADFPHEIIEFPAVLVNTEKLAIVDHFQAFVKPVINPQLSPFCKTLTGISQEQVDAASEFPEVLEQFERWLAKHKLGTKNKYAMV
;
A
#
# COMPACT_ATOMS: atom_id res chain seq x y z
N MET A 1 2.48 37.57 -39.79
CA MET A 1 2.38 36.11 -40.01
C MET A 1 3.57 35.36 -39.38
N GLU A 2 4.34 36.00 -38.48
CA GLU A 2 5.62 35.46 -37.96
C GLU A 2 5.54 34.98 -36.49
N ASP A 3 4.41 35.14 -35.80
CA ASP A 3 4.28 34.76 -34.37
C ASP A 3 3.80 33.32 -34.14
N LYS A 4 3.51 32.54 -35.20
CA LYS A 4 3.02 31.14 -35.07
C LYS A 4 4.10 30.06 -35.21
N GLU A 5 5.33 30.39 -35.61
CA GLU A 5 6.43 29.41 -35.77
C GLU A 5 7.30 29.27 -34.51
N GLN A 6 7.23 30.23 -33.58
CA GLN A 6 8.01 30.18 -32.32
C GLN A 6 7.33 29.36 -31.20
N GLU A 7 6.03 29.10 -31.28
CA GLU A 7 5.31 28.25 -30.30
C GLU A 7 5.42 26.75 -30.63
N THR A 8 5.39 26.38 -31.91
CA THR A 8 5.49 24.98 -32.38
C THR A 8 6.88 24.37 -32.17
N SER A 9 7.94 25.19 -32.22
CA SER A 9 9.32 24.74 -32.01
C SER A 9 9.66 24.48 -30.53
N LYS A 10 8.99 25.17 -29.59
CA LYS A 10 9.17 24.93 -28.14
C LYS A 10 8.50 23.65 -27.66
N GLN A 11 7.32 23.30 -28.19
CA GLN A 11 6.60 22.08 -27.81
C GLN A 11 7.26 20.79 -28.34
N ASN A 12 7.82 20.79 -29.55
CA ASN A 12 8.53 19.61 -30.10
C ASN A 12 9.82 19.29 -29.33
N GLY A 13 10.60 20.31 -28.95
CA GLY A 13 11.85 20.12 -28.20
C GLY A 13 11.66 19.59 -26.78
N GLU A 14 10.51 19.86 -26.16
CA GLU A 14 10.18 19.39 -24.80
C GLU A 14 9.71 17.92 -24.79
N SER A 15 9.00 17.50 -25.84
CA SER A 15 8.64 16.09 -26.09
C SER A 15 9.89 15.24 -26.36
N ASP A 16 10.76 15.68 -27.27
CA ASP A 16 11.99 14.96 -27.64
C ASP A 16 12.95 14.79 -26.45
N LYS A 17 13.07 15.83 -25.61
CA LYS A 17 13.89 15.77 -24.40
C LYS A 17 13.34 14.76 -23.38
N THR A 18 12.02 14.68 -23.26
CA THR A 18 11.35 13.74 -22.36
C THR A 18 11.59 12.30 -22.82
N ASP A 19 11.45 12.02 -24.12
CA ASP A 19 11.68 10.70 -24.70
C ASP A 19 13.12 10.20 -24.55
N ILE A 20 14.10 11.09 -24.70
CA ILE A 20 15.52 10.77 -24.46
C ILE A 20 15.72 10.29 -23.01
N VAL A 21 15.18 11.02 -22.04
CA VAL A 21 15.32 10.67 -20.62
C VAL A 21 14.67 9.32 -20.31
N TYR A 22 13.50 9.03 -20.87
CA TYR A 22 12.86 7.72 -20.68
C TYR A 22 13.66 6.57 -21.31
N ARG A 23 14.30 6.78 -22.46
CA ARG A 23 15.22 5.78 -23.06
C ARG A 23 16.41 5.50 -22.15
N GLU A 24 17.01 6.53 -21.57
CA GLU A 24 18.09 6.36 -20.60
C GLU A 24 17.63 5.59 -19.35
N ILE A 25 16.41 5.85 -18.87
CA ILE A 25 15.80 5.09 -17.77
C ILE A 25 15.64 3.60 -18.14
N GLN A 26 15.27 3.28 -19.38
CA GLN A 26 15.22 1.88 -19.82
C GLN A 26 16.60 1.20 -19.82
N CYS A 27 17.65 1.92 -20.20
CA CYS A 27 19.03 1.43 -20.07
C CYS A 27 19.40 1.17 -18.61
N ILE A 28 19.03 2.07 -17.69
CA ILE A 28 19.22 1.89 -16.24
C ILE A 28 18.48 0.62 -15.78
N PHE A 29 17.25 0.41 -16.23
CA PHE A 29 16.48 -0.77 -15.85
C PHE A 29 17.13 -2.06 -16.31
N GLY A 30 17.62 -2.11 -17.55
CA GLY A 30 18.37 -3.26 -18.08
C GLY A 30 19.64 -3.54 -17.26
N TRP A 31 20.40 -2.50 -16.90
CA TRP A 31 21.56 -2.66 -16.02
C TRP A 31 21.16 -3.23 -14.65
N VAL A 32 20.13 -2.69 -13.99
CA VAL A 32 19.66 -3.21 -12.69
C VAL A 32 19.22 -4.67 -12.80
N ASP A 33 18.58 -5.06 -13.90
CA ASP A 33 18.13 -6.44 -14.11
C ASP A 33 19.27 -7.44 -14.27
N SER A 34 20.43 -7.00 -14.77
CA SER A 34 21.64 -7.82 -14.88
C SER A 34 22.41 -8.01 -13.57
N LEU A 35 22.09 -7.25 -12.52
CA LEU A 35 22.82 -7.32 -11.25
C LEU A 35 22.44 -8.55 -10.43
N ASP A 36 23.45 -9.14 -9.78
CA ASP A 36 23.25 -10.14 -8.74
C ASP A 36 22.77 -9.51 -7.41
N LYS A 37 22.33 -10.35 -6.48
CA LYS A 37 21.80 -9.91 -5.18
C LYS A 37 22.82 -9.08 -4.39
N ALA A 38 24.08 -9.50 -4.36
CA ALA A 38 25.13 -8.81 -3.61
C ALA A 38 25.37 -7.39 -4.14
N SER A 39 25.41 -7.25 -5.47
CA SER A 39 25.58 -5.97 -6.16
C SER A 39 24.37 -5.06 -5.97
N LEU A 40 23.16 -5.59 -6.03
CA LEU A 40 21.94 -4.83 -5.71
C LEU A 40 21.98 -4.26 -4.29
N MET A 41 22.31 -5.10 -3.30
CA MET A 41 22.42 -4.67 -1.91
C MET A 41 23.51 -3.61 -1.72
N ARG A 42 24.67 -3.78 -2.38
CA ARG A 42 25.77 -2.81 -2.33
C ARG A 42 25.36 -1.45 -2.91
N ASN A 43 24.67 -1.44 -4.05
CA ASN A 43 24.18 -0.22 -4.66
C ASN A 43 23.13 0.48 -3.79
N LEU A 44 22.18 -0.27 -3.22
CA LEU A 44 21.19 0.29 -2.31
C LEU A 44 21.84 0.92 -1.08
N LYS A 45 22.81 0.24 -0.45
CA LYS A 45 23.59 0.79 0.68
C LYS A 45 24.31 2.07 0.30
N LYS A 46 24.96 2.12 -0.87
CA LYS A 46 25.66 3.31 -1.38
C LYS A 46 24.73 4.53 -1.48
N HIS A 47 23.45 4.32 -1.71
CA HIS A 47 22.44 5.37 -1.86
C HIS A 47 21.56 5.57 -0.61
N ASN A 48 21.98 5.07 0.55
CA ASN A 48 21.22 5.11 1.80
C ASN A 48 19.79 4.54 1.67
N GLN A 49 19.60 3.58 0.76
CA GLN A 49 18.34 2.85 0.60
C GLN A 49 18.38 1.53 1.37
N ASN A 50 17.22 1.07 1.83
CA ASN A 50 17.11 -0.21 2.53
C ASN A 50 17.61 -1.37 1.63
N PRO A 51 18.61 -2.17 2.06
CA PRO A 51 19.17 -3.27 1.28
C PRO A 51 18.53 -4.64 1.56
N SER A 52 17.41 -4.72 2.29
CA SER A 52 16.76 -5.98 2.62
C SER A 52 15.64 -6.37 1.64
N GLY A 53 15.32 -7.67 1.60
CA GLY A 53 14.21 -8.24 0.82
C GLY A 53 14.64 -9.24 -0.25
N SER A 54 13.66 -9.71 -1.01
CA SER A 54 13.87 -10.57 -2.19
C SER A 54 14.60 -9.82 -3.31
N VAL A 55 15.21 -10.55 -4.25
CA VAL A 55 15.91 -9.94 -5.39
C VAL A 55 14.98 -9.02 -6.18
N GLU A 56 13.72 -9.43 -6.37
CA GLU A 56 12.71 -8.62 -7.04
C GLU A 56 12.44 -7.29 -6.32
N CYS A 57 12.28 -7.33 -4.99
CA CYS A 57 12.11 -6.13 -4.17
C CYS A 57 13.33 -5.20 -4.28
N LEU A 58 14.55 -5.75 -4.27
CA LEU A 58 15.79 -4.97 -4.41
C LEU A 58 15.88 -4.30 -5.78
N LYS A 59 15.58 -5.05 -6.86
CA LYS A 59 15.55 -4.51 -8.23
C LYS A 59 14.54 -3.38 -8.36
N LYS A 60 13.29 -3.61 -7.92
CA LYS A 60 12.23 -2.61 -7.97
C LYS A 60 12.60 -1.34 -7.20
N ARG A 61 13.17 -1.50 -5.99
CA ARG A 61 13.63 -0.37 -5.17
C ARG A 61 14.73 0.44 -5.86
N LEU A 62 15.76 -0.22 -6.37
CA LEU A 62 16.88 0.45 -7.04
C LEU A 62 16.43 1.14 -8.33
N LYS A 63 15.60 0.47 -9.15
CA LYS A 63 14.98 1.06 -10.34
C LYS A 63 14.19 2.32 -10.01
N ASN A 64 13.31 2.25 -9.00
CA ASN A 64 12.49 3.39 -8.59
C ASN A 64 13.32 4.57 -8.10
N TYR A 65 14.36 4.30 -7.29
CA TYR A 65 15.28 5.34 -6.81
C TYR A 65 16.02 6.03 -7.97
N LEU A 66 16.62 5.26 -8.87
CA LEU A 66 17.37 5.81 -10.01
C LEU A 66 16.47 6.52 -11.01
N LYS A 67 15.26 5.98 -11.29
CA LYS A 67 14.23 6.65 -12.09
C LYS A 67 13.89 8.01 -11.50
N LYS A 68 13.58 8.08 -10.20
CA LYS A 68 13.23 9.34 -9.52
C LYS A 68 14.37 10.36 -9.63
N ASN A 69 15.60 9.96 -9.37
CA ASN A 69 16.76 10.86 -9.49
C ASN A 69 16.97 11.35 -10.93
N LYS A 70 16.86 10.46 -11.92
CA LYS A 70 17.06 10.82 -13.34
C LYS A 70 15.99 11.80 -13.83
N LEU A 71 14.73 11.56 -13.47
CA LEU A 71 13.62 12.48 -13.78
C LEU A 71 13.80 13.83 -13.08
N ALA A 72 14.19 13.82 -11.79
CA ALA A 72 14.44 15.04 -11.03
C ALA A 72 15.58 15.88 -11.64
N SER A 73 16.70 15.25 -12.02
CA SER A 73 17.81 15.95 -12.70
C SER A 73 17.42 16.53 -14.07
N ALA A 74 16.40 15.98 -14.71
CA ALA A 74 15.88 16.47 -15.98
C ALA A 74 14.78 17.55 -15.81
N ASN A 75 14.42 17.92 -14.57
CA ASN A 75 13.26 18.75 -14.23
C ASN A 75 11.93 18.20 -14.77
N ILE A 76 11.83 16.88 -14.95
CA ILE A 76 10.59 16.22 -15.38
C ILE A 76 9.79 15.86 -14.13
N SER A 77 8.67 16.55 -13.93
CA SER A 77 7.74 16.25 -12.84
C SER A 77 7.13 14.86 -13.05
N CYS A 78 7.40 13.96 -12.13
CA CYS A 78 6.72 12.67 -12.06
C CYS A 78 5.29 12.90 -11.54
N SER A 79 4.31 12.94 -12.44
CA SER A 79 2.89 13.19 -12.14
C SER A 79 2.22 12.11 -11.27
N ASP A 80 2.94 11.05 -10.92
CA ASP A 80 2.44 9.85 -10.22
C ASP A 80 1.79 10.16 -8.85
N ILE A 81 2.04 11.33 -8.23
CA ILE A 81 1.45 11.70 -6.92
C ILE A 81 0.02 12.24 -7.05
N LYS A 82 -0.37 12.82 -8.20
CA LYS A 82 -1.70 13.44 -8.35
C LYS A 82 -2.86 12.45 -8.27
N THR A 83 -2.59 11.15 -8.41
CA THR A 83 -3.60 10.08 -8.38
C THR A 83 -3.65 9.35 -7.03
N LEU A 84 -2.76 9.64 -6.08
CA LEU A 84 -2.80 9.00 -4.77
C LEU A 84 -3.93 9.53 -3.89
N PHE A 85 -4.53 8.64 -3.12
CA PHE A 85 -5.42 9.03 -2.03
C PHE A 85 -4.58 9.63 -0.89
N PRO A 86 -5.04 10.72 -0.25
CA PRO A 86 -4.33 11.31 0.89
C PRO A 86 -4.33 10.39 2.13
N TYR A 87 -5.28 9.46 2.18
CA TYR A 87 -5.38 8.45 3.22
C TYR A 87 -5.60 7.05 2.65
N TYR A 88 -5.01 6.06 3.30
CA TYR A 88 -5.35 4.65 3.13
C TYR A 88 -5.84 4.09 4.46
N VAL A 89 -6.91 3.29 4.41
CA VAL A 89 -7.37 2.48 5.54
C VAL A 89 -6.99 1.05 5.24
N VAL A 90 -5.98 0.54 5.95
CA VAL A 90 -5.51 -0.84 5.79
C VAL A 90 -6.34 -1.75 6.69
N LEU A 91 -6.95 -2.79 6.12
CA LEU A 91 -7.77 -3.77 6.82
C LEU A 91 -7.15 -5.16 6.76
N ASP A 92 -7.25 -5.92 7.84
CA ASP A 92 -6.80 -7.31 7.89
C ASP A 92 -7.70 -8.12 8.82
N PHE A 93 -8.78 -8.71 8.31
CA PHE A 93 -9.75 -9.41 9.15
C PHE A 93 -9.22 -10.77 9.60
N GLU A 94 -9.45 -11.08 10.87
CA GLU A 94 -9.41 -12.47 11.33
C GLU A 94 -10.82 -13.05 11.31
N ALA A 95 -10.93 -14.33 10.96
CA ALA A 95 -12.20 -15.03 10.85
C ALA A 95 -12.19 -16.40 11.54
N THR A 96 -13.36 -16.90 11.92
CA THR A 96 -13.53 -18.28 12.36
C THR A 96 -13.00 -19.23 11.30
N CYS A 97 -12.29 -20.28 11.70
CA CYS A 97 -11.76 -21.27 10.77
C CYS A 97 -11.62 -22.65 11.43
N ASN A 98 -11.38 -23.67 10.61
CA ASN A 98 -11.15 -25.04 11.07
C ASN A 98 -9.97 -25.64 10.31
N GLU A 99 -9.32 -26.65 10.88
CA GLU A 99 -8.06 -27.22 10.38
C GLU A 99 -8.19 -27.81 8.96
N VAL A 100 -9.31 -28.48 8.68
CA VAL A 100 -9.60 -29.06 7.35
C VAL A 100 -10.01 -27.98 6.32
N ASN A 101 -10.44 -26.80 6.81
CA ASN A 101 -10.89 -25.63 6.04
C ASN A 101 -11.68 -25.95 4.75
N PRO A 102 -12.85 -26.59 4.85
CA PRO A 102 -13.65 -26.91 3.67
C PRO A 102 -14.20 -25.63 3.01
N ALA A 103 -14.40 -25.66 1.70
CA ALA A 103 -14.76 -24.48 0.91
C ALA A 103 -16.13 -23.86 1.27
N ASP A 104 -17.01 -24.65 1.88
CA ASP A 104 -18.35 -24.26 2.34
C ASP A 104 -18.39 -23.90 3.83
N PHE A 105 -17.23 -23.82 4.50
CA PHE A 105 -17.18 -23.41 5.89
C PHE A 105 -17.69 -21.95 6.02
N PRO A 106 -18.71 -21.70 6.86
CA PRO A 106 -19.25 -20.35 7.02
C PRO A 106 -18.34 -19.55 7.95
N HIS A 107 -17.36 -18.88 7.34
CA HIS A 107 -16.44 -17.96 8.01
C HIS A 107 -17.17 -16.72 8.52
N GLU A 108 -16.89 -16.35 9.76
CA GLU A 108 -17.39 -15.13 10.40
C GLU A 108 -16.20 -14.32 10.90
N ILE A 109 -16.25 -13.00 10.73
CA ILE A 109 -15.21 -12.10 11.25
C ILE A 109 -15.21 -12.20 12.78
N ILE A 110 -14.02 -12.35 13.37
CA ILE A 110 -13.78 -12.39 14.82
C ILE A 110 -12.81 -11.32 15.31
N GLU A 111 -12.09 -10.66 14.40
CA GLU A 111 -11.36 -9.43 14.66
C GLU A 111 -11.49 -8.47 13.48
N PHE A 112 -11.69 -7.19 13.79
CA PHE A 112 -11.81 -6.10 12.83
C PHE A 112 -10.73 -5.04 13.11
N PRO A 113 -9.45 -5.30 12.76
CA PRO A 113 -8.41 -4.29 12.87
C PRO A 113 -8.38 -3.40 11.62
N ALA A 114 -8.07 -2.12 11.84
CA ALA A 114 -7.85 -1.15 10.78
C ALA A 114 -6.75 -0.17 11.16
N VAL A 115 -5.95 0.24 10.17
CA VAL A 115 -4.89 1.25 10.36
C VAL A 115 -5.08 2.38 9.36
N LEU A 116 -5.12 3.62 9.87
CA LEU A 116 -5.19 4.82 9.03
C LEU A 116 -3.79 5.32 8.71
N VAL A 117 -3.44 5.36 7.43
CA VAL A 117 -2.16 5.83 6.92
C VAL A 117 -2.35 7.16 6.20
N ASN A 118 -1.58 8.18 6.58
CA ASN A 118 -1.51 9.45 5.86
C ASN A 118 -0.35 9.42 4.85
N THR A 119 -0.63 9.65 3.57
CA THR A 119 0.35 9.48 2.49
C THR A 119 1.31 10.65 2.32
N GLU A 120 0.94 11.84 2.82
CA GLU A 120 1.82 13.00 2.84
C GLU A 120 2.91 12.83 3.92
N LYS A 121 2.51 12.39 5.11
CA LYS A 121 3.40 12.15 6.26
C LYS A 121 4.10 10.79 6.20
N LEU A 122 3.62 9.89 5.36
CA LEU A 122 4.05 8.49 5.28
C LEU A 122 4.03 7.80 6.66
N ALA A 123 2.96 8.05 7.42
CA ALA A 123 2.85 7.62 8.81
C ALA A 123 1.46 7.07 9.12
N ILE A 124 1.41 6.11 10.04
CA ILE A 124 0.19 5.71 10.72
C ILE A 124 -0.26 6.87 11.59
N VAL A 125 -1.52 7.29 11.45
CA VAL A 125 -2.08 8.43 12.18
C VAL A 125 -3.19 8.03 13.15
N ASP A 126 -3.80 6.87 12.97
CA ASP A 126 -4.73 6.28 13.95
C ASP A 126 -4.86 4.77 13.69
N HIS A 127 -5.42 4.05 14.66
CA HIS A 127 -5.78 2.63 14.53
C HIS A 127 -7.17 2.38 15.13
N PHE A 128 -7.82 1.34 14.66
CA PHE A 128 -9.06 0.79 15.18
C PHE A 128 -8.87 -0.71 15.35
N GLN A 129 -9.38 -1.27 16.43
CA GLN A 129 -9.34 -2.70 16.67
C GLN A 129 -10.52 -3.09 17.55
N ALA A 130 -11.25 -4.11 17.13
CA ALA A 130 -12.37 -4.65 17.87
C ALA A 130 -12.47 -6.16 17.61
N PHE A 131 -12.75 -6.93 18.65
CA PHE A 131 -13.19 -8.31 18.48
C PHE A 131 -14.67 -8.33 18.07
N VAL A 132 -15.06 -9.40 17.38
CA VAL A 132 -16.43 -9.60 16.89
C VAL A 132 -16.92 -10.94 17.40
N LYS A 133 -18.15 -10.97 17.91
CA LYS A 133 -18.80 -12.20 18.38
C LYS A 133 -19.44 -12.96 17.21
N PRO A 134 -18.98 -14.18 16.88
CA PRO A 134 -19.61 -15.00 15.86
C PRO A 134 -20.94 -15.58 16.35
N VAL A 135 -21.90 -15.73 15.45
CA VAL A 135 -23.28 -16.18 15.74
C VAL A 135 -23.55 -17.57 15.16
N ILE A 136 -23.00 -17.88 13.97
CA ILE A 136 -23.18 -19.18 13.30
C ILE A 136 -22.30 -20.24 13.97
N ASN A 137 -21.02 -19.92 14.20
CA ASN A 137 -20.05 -20.76 14.89
C ASN A 137 -19.50 -20.03 16.14
N PRO A 138 -20.28 -19.91 17.24
CA PRO A 138 -19.86 -19.15 18.41
C PRO A 138 -18.60 -19.71 19.10
N GLN A 139 -18.33 -21.00 18.94
CA GLN A 139 -17.21 -21.69 19.58
C GLN A 139 -16.02 -21.80 18.63
N LEU A 140 -14.91 -21.14 18.98
CA LEU A 140 -13.69 -21.16 18.18
C LEU A 140 -13.02 -22.54 18.24
N SER A 141 -12.64 -23.06 17.09
CA SER A 141 -11.87 -24.30 17.02
C SER A 141 -10.49 -24.12 17.69
N PRO A 142 -9.87 -25.18 18.23
CA PRO A 142 -8.50 -25.11 18.75
C PRO A 142 -7.49 -24.60 17.72
N PHE A 143 -7.67 -24.99 16.45
CA PHE A 143 -6.85 -24.52 15.33
C PHE A 143 -6.97 -23.00 15.15
N CYS A 144 -8.21 -22.47 15.10
CA CYS A 144 -8.46 -21.04 14.94
C CYS A 144 -7.80 -20.23 16.08
N LYS A 145 -8.02 -20.64 17.34
CA LYS A 145 -7.40 -19.98 18.50
C LYS A 145 -5.87 -19.99 18.44
N THR A 146 -5.28 -21.07 17.95
CA THR A 146 -3.82 -21.18 17.80
C THR A 146 -3.29 -20.32 16.66
N LEU A 147 -4.02 -20.26 15.54
CA LEU A 147 -3.62 -19.51 14.36
C LEU A 147 -3.70 -18.00 14.58
N THR A 148 -4.80 -17.52 15.17
CA THR A 148 -5.06 -16.08 15.35
C THR A 148 -4.58 -15.56 16.71
N GLY A 149 -4.42 -16.44 17.70
CA GLY A 149 -4.13 -16.07 19.08
C GLY A 149 -5.35 -15.52 19.85
N ILE A 150 -6.54 -15.54 19.26
CA ILE A 150 -7.77 -15.04 19.87
C ILE A 150 -8.38 -16.12 20.77
N SER A 151 -8.70 -15.74 22.01
CA SER A 151 -9.34 -16.61 23.01
C SER A 151 -10.86 -16.63 22.86
N GLN A 152 -11.50 -17.64 23.46
CA GLN A 152 -12.96 -17.75 23.46
C GLN A 152 -13.59 -16.60 24.27
N GLU A 153 -12.94 -16.21 25.36
CA GLU A 153 -13.38 -15.15 26.25
C GLU A 153 -13.41 -13.78 25.54
N GLN A 154 -12.47 -13.54 24.61
CA GLN A 154 -12.44 -12.30 23.82
C GLN A 154 -13.64 -12.20 22.88
N VAL A 155 -14.01 -13.28 22.18
CA VAL A 155 -15.16 -13.26 21.27
C VAL A 155 -16.49 -13.33 22.03
N ASP A 156 -16.53 -13.99 23.19
CA ASP A 156 -17.74 -14.09 24.00
C ASP A 156 -18.16 -12.74 24.59
N ALA A 157 -17.17 -11.92 24.97
CA ALA A 157 -17.34 -10.57 25.50
C ALA A 157 -17.48 -9.48 24.42
N ALA A 158 -17.26 -9.83 23.16
CA ALA A 158 -17.34 -8.89 22.04
C ALA A 158 -18.79 -8.57 21.64
N SER A 159 -18.95 -7.44 20.96
CA SER A 159 -20.18 -7.09 20.26
C SER A 159 -20.32 -7.92 18.96
N GLU A 160 -21.56 -8.10 18.50
CA GLU A 160 -21.81 -8.70 17.19
C GLU A 160 -21.38 -7.77 16.05
N PHE A 161 -21.18 -8.34 14.86
CA PHE A 161 -20.64 -7.62 13.70
C PHE A 161 -21.35 -6.29 13.38
N PRO A 162 -22.69 -6.18 13.39
CA PRO A 162 -23.35 -4.92 13.05
C PRO A 162 -22.94 -3.75 13.96
N GLU A 163 -22.80 -4.00 15.26
CA GLU A 163 -22.40 -2.97 16.21
C GLU A 163 -20.93 -2.59 16.04
N VAL A 164 -20.06 -3.57 15.78
CA VAL A 164 -18.63 -3.31 15.51
C VAL A 164 -18.46 -2.52 14.21
N LEU A 165 -19.26 -2.82 13.18
CA LEU A 165 -19.29 -2.06 11.94
C LEU A 165 -19.67 -0.60 12.18
N GLU A 166 -20.71 -0.34 12.99
CA GLU A 166 -21.06 1.04 13.35
C GLU A 166 -19.92 1.76 14.11
N GLN A 167 -19.21 1.05 14.99
CA GLN A 167 -18.04 1.61 15.69
C GLN A 167 -16.93 1.99 14.69
N PHE A 168 -16.68 1.13 13.70
CA PHE A 168 -15.73 1.39 12.62
C PHE A 168 -16.15 2.58 11.75
N GLU A 169 -17.42 2.67 11.36
CA GLU A 169 -17.95 3.82 10.59
C GLU A 169 -17.83 5.13 11.37
N ARG A 170 -18.12 5.11 12.68
CA ARG A 170 -17.89 6.27 13.57
C ARG A 170 -16.41 6.66 13.62
N TRP A 171 -15.50 5.69 13.64
CA TRP A 171 -14.07 5.93 13.57
C TRP A 171 -13.65 6.55 12.23
N LEU A 172 -14.16 6.09 11.09
CA LEU A 172 -13.94 6.73 9.78
C LEU A 172 -14.46 8.18 9.76
N ALA A 173 -15.65 8.42 10.31
CA ALA A 173 -16.30 9.72 10.36
C ALA A 173 -15.53 10.74 11.21
N LYS A 174 -14.93 10.31 12.34
CA LYS A 174 -14.02 11.12 13.18
C LYS A 174 -12.88 11.74 12.35
N HIS A 175 -12.39 11.01 11.35
CA HIS A 175 -11.32 11.45 10.43
C HIS A 175 -11.84 12.13 9.16
N LYS A 176 -13.16 12.33 9.03
CA LYS A 176 -13.82 12.95 7.87
C LYS A 176 -13.48 12.27 6.54
N LEU A 177 -13.27 10.96 6.59
CA LEU A 177 -12.99 10.15 5.40
C LEU A 177 -14.28 10.04 4.56
N GLY A 178 -14.16 10.17 3.24
CA GLY A 178 -15.29 10.15 2.30
C GLY A 178 -16.07 11.47 2.20
N THR A 179 -15.88 12.41 3.13
CA THR A 179 -16.54 13.73 3.11
C THR A 179 -15.54 14.84 2.78
N LYS A 180 -14.58 15.09 3.67
CA LYS A 180 -13.51 16.09 3.48
C LYS A 180 -12.26 15.46 2.87
N ASN A 181 -11.93 14.25 3.33
CA ASN A 181 -10.70 13.56 2.99
C ASN A 181 -11.01 12.38 2.08
N LYS A 182 -10.42 12.37 0.87
CA LYS A 182 -10.48 11.19 0.01
C LYS A 182 -9.66 10.06 0.64
N TYR A 183 -10.10 8.83 0.49
CA TYR A 183 -9.38 7.67 0.98
C TYR A 183 -9.65 6.46 0.10
N ALA A 184 -8.81 5.44 0.24
CA ALA A 184 -9.08 4.11 -0.25
C ALA A 184 -8.92 3.12 0.89
N MET A 185 -9.66 2.02 0.84
CA MET A 185 -9.50 0.87 1.72
C MET A 185 -8.63 -0.14 0.98
N VAL A 186 -7.66 -0.73 1.67
CA VAL A 186 -6.67 -1.67 1.11
C VAL A 186 -6.44 -2.85 2.02
#